data_AF-A0ABD5W0E0-F1
#
_entry.id   AF-A0ABD5W0E0-F1
#
_cell.length_a   1.000
_cell.length_b   1.000
_cell.length_c   1.000
_cell.angle_alpha   90.00
_cell.angle_beta   90.00
_cell.angle_gamma   90.00
#
_symmetry.space_group_name_H-M   'P 1'
#
loop_
_entity.id
_entity.type
_entity.pdbx_description
1 polymer ?
#
loop_
_entity_poly.entity_id
_entity_poly.type
_entity_poly.pdbx_seq_one_letter_code
_entity_poly.pdbx_strand_id
1 'polypeptide(L)'
;MADVNESSQQEEKSTNSPGPNEQYCISCGDTISSKADVCPHCGAPQDESSSGRQNSASQDNTNLSPEGERQFKQAIDDKKVEGWDVKSRQGDRVVLVKRGFGSLGSHVLVALLTAWWTVFIGNVVYAAYKYFIDTDKMVIRKSEYQ
;
A
#
# COMPACT_ATOMS: atom_id res chain seq x y z
N MET A 1 10.25 -39.17 12.87
CA MET A 1 8.87 -38.83 13.31
C MET A 1 9.03 -37.78 14.40
N ALA A 2 8.63 -36.51 14.28
CA ALA A 2 7.45 -35.98 13.61
C ALA A 2 7.78 -34.76 12.72
N ASP A 3 7.35 -34.91 11.47
CA ASP A 3 6.69 -33.98 10.56
C ASP A 3 6.70 -32.48 10.90
N VAL A 4 7.53 -31.74 10.17
CA VAL A 4 7.28 -30.33 9.82
C VAL A 4 7.00 -30.29 8.33
N ASN A 5 5.73 -30.39 7.93
CA ASN A 5 5.28 -29.82 6.66
C ASN A 5 3.74 -29.72 6.58
N GLU A 6 3.31 -28.73 5.81
CA GLU A 6 2.04 -28.66 5.09
C GLU A 6 0.80 -28.24 5.90
N SER A 7 0.62 -26.92 6.00
CA SER A 7 -0.69 -26.29 6.15
C SER A 7 -0.82 -25.21 5.10
N SER A 8 -1.28 -25.65 3.94
CA SER A 8 -1.69 -24.89 2.77
C SER A 8 -2.77 -23.86 3.11
N GLN A 9 -2.64 -22.68 2.48
CA GLN A 9 -3.66 -21.67 2.14
C GLN A 9 -2.86 -20.44 1.62
N GLN A 10 -2.24 -20.45 0.44
CA GLN A 10 -2.83 -20.24 -0.90
C GLN A 10 -3.96 -19.19 -0.98
N GLU A 11 -3.66 -18.16 -1.78
CA GLU A 11 -4.58 -17.29 -2.56
C GLU A 11 -5.10 -15.97 -1.95
N GLU A 12 -4.22 -14.98 -1.77
CA GLU A 12 -4.48 -13.63 -2.31
C GLU A 12 -3.20 -13.09 -2.97
N LYS A 13 -2.94 -13.60 -4.17
CA LYS A 13 -1.95 -13.06 -5.10
C LYS A 13 -2.45 -11.69 -5.58
N SER A 14 -2.33 -10.64 -4.77
CA SER A 14 -2.34 -9.27 -5.29
C SER A 14 -1.03 -9.06 -6.06
N THR A 15 -0.99 -9.65 -7.26
CA THR A 15 0.03 -9.31 -8.24
C THR A 15 -0.05 -7.81 -8.43
N ASN A 16 1.01 -7.12 -8.02
CA ASN A 16 1.24 -5.72 -8.35
C ASN A 16 1.59 -5.59 -9.85
N SER A 17 0.79 -6.24 -10.68
CA SER A 17 0.81 -6.22 -12.12
C SER A 17 -0.51 -5.54 -12.52
N PRO A 18 -0.50 -4.68 -13.54
CA PRO A 18 -1.72 -4.11 -14.06
C PRO A 18 -2.71 -5.24 -14.37
N GLY A 19 -4.00 -5.01 -14.10
CA GLY A 19 -5.03 -5.93 -14.51
C GLY A 19 -5.03 -6.15 -16.04
N PRO A 20 -5.81 -7.12 -16.54
CA PRO A 20 -5.86 -7.45 -17.97
C PRO A 20 -6.21 -6.27 -18.92
N ASN A 21 -6.76 -5.18 -18.39
CA ASN A 21 -7.14 -3.97 -19.13
C ASN A 21 -6.43 -2.71 -18.63
N GLU A 22 -5.29 -2.88 -17.98
CA GLU A 22 -4.50 -1.81 -17.39
C GLU A 22 -3.06 -1.91 -17.86
N GLN A 23 -2.38 -0.77 -17.90
CA GLN A 23 -0.97 -0.66 -18.25
C GLN A 23 -0.32 0.42 -17.41
N TYR A 24 1.00 0.41 -17.36
CA TYR A 24 1.73 1.52 -16.74
C TYR A 24 1.94 2.63 -17.74
N CYS A 25 1.73 3.87 -17.29
CA CYS A 25 2.02 5.06 -18.07
C CYS A 25 3.51 5.11 -18.45
N ILE A 26 3.81 5.34 -19.73
CA ILE A 26 5.20 5.41 -20.22
C ILE A 26 6.00 6.59 -19.67
N SER A 27 5.32 7.62 -19.15
CA SER A 27 5.95 8.86 -18.68
C SER A 27 6.08 8.92 -17.16
N CYS A 28 5.02 8.60 -16.40
CA CYS A 28 5.03 8.72 -14.92
C CYS A 28 5.04 7.37 -14.18
N GLY A 29 4.72 6.26 -14.86
CA GLY A 29 4.68 4.94 -14.23
C GLY A 29 3.40 4.60 -13.45
N ASP A 30 2.41 5.50 -13.39
CA ASP A 30 1.10 5.20 -12.78
C ASP A 30 0.32 4.14 -13.59
N THR A 31 -0.53 3.37 -12.90
CA THR A 31 -1.44 2.42 -13.55
C THR A 31 -2.60 3.17 -14.21
N ILE A 32 -2.76 2.99 -15.51
CA ILE A 32 -3.81 3.59 -16.34
C ILE A 32 -4.53 2.50 -17.13
N SER A 33 -5.68 2.82 -17.73
CA SER A 33 -6.34 1.88 -18.63
C SER A 33 -5.50 1.63 -19.88
N SER A 34 -5.48 0.38 -20.36
CA SER A 34 -4.84 0.02 -21.63
C SER A 34 -5.43 0.73 -22.85
N LYS A 35 -6.61 1.35 -22.71
CA LYS A 35 -7.30 2.11 -23.77
C LYS A 35 -7.16 3.63 -23.62
N ALA A 36 -6.41 4.11 -22.63
CA ALA A 36 -6.27 5.55 -22.41
C ALA A 36 -5.29 6.14 -23.42
N ASP A 37 -5.73 7.11 -24.24
CA ASP A 37 -4.86 7.85 -25.16
C ASP A 37 -3.96 8.86 -24.43
N VAL A 38 -4.41 9.36 -23.27
CA VAL A 38 -3.71 10.35 -22.45
C VAL A 38 -3.75 9.91 -20.99
N CYS A 39 -2.62 9.98 -20.29
CA CYS A 39 -2.54 9.65 -18.88
C CYS A 39 -3.29 10.69 -18.02
N PRO A 40 -4.25 10.29 -17.15
CA PRO A 40 -4.97 11.22 -16.28
C PRO A 40 -4.13 11.77 -15.11
N HIS A 41 -2.97 11.16 -14.81
CA HIS A 41 -2.10 11.59 -13.72
C HIS A 41 -1.06 12.62 -14.15
N CYS A 42 -0.46 12.45 -15.32
CA CYS A 42 0.61 13.34 -15.81
C CYS A 42 0.30 14.06 -17.13
N GLY A 43 -0.77 13.70 -17.83
CA GLY A 43 -1.16 14.31 -19.10
C GLY A 43 -0.35 13.86 -20.33
N ALA A 44 0.57 12.92 -20.19
CA ALA A 44 1.36 12.42 -21.32
C ALA A 44 0.53 11.53 -22.27
N PRO A 45 0.67 11.66 -23.59
CA PRO A 45 0.04 10.76 -24.56
C PRO A 45 0.62 9.33 -24.44
N GLN A 46 -0.20 8.32 -24.71
CA GLN A 46 0.12 6.90 -24.52
C GLN A 46 0.09 6.09 -25.82
N ASP A 47 -0.11 6.75 -26.96
CA ASP A 47 -0.02 6.10 -28.25
C ASP A 47 1.45 5.96 -28.67
N GLU A 48 1.86 4.73 -28.97
CA GLU A 48 3.20 4.38 -29.49
C GLU A 48 3.53 5.11 -30.82
N SER A 49 2.54 5.73 -31.44
CA SER A 49 2.66 6.52 -32.67
C SER A 49 3.03 8.00 -32.46
N SER A 50 2.79 8.58 -31.28
CA SER A 50 3.08 10.01 -31.03
C SER A 50 4.45 10.25 -30.39
N SER A 51 5.08 9.22 -29.83
CA SER A 51 6.50 9.25 -29.44
C SER A 51 7.45 9.35 -30.64
N GLY A 52 6.95 9.20 -31.87
CA GLY A 52 7.72 9.22 -33.13
C GLY A 52 7.70 10.52 -33.93
N ARG A 53 7.12 11.64 -33.45
CA ARG A 53 7.27 12.95 -34.09
C ARG A 53 8.33 13.81 -33.40
N GLN A 54 9.54 13.29 -33.34
CA GLN A 54 10.73 14.10 -33.11
C GLN A 54 11.53 14.17 -34.40
N ASN A 55 11.42 15.29 -35.10
CA ASN A 55 12.44 15.72 -36.04
C ASN A 55 13.72 16.00 -35.22
N SER A 56 14.74 15.16 -35.37
CA SER A 56 16.16 15.53 -35.58
C SER A 56 17.09 14.42 -35.08
N ALA A 57 17.74 13.76 -36.03
CA ALA A 57 19.07 13.15 -35.94
C ALA A 57 19.48 12.55 -34.58
N SER A 58 19.05 11.32 -34.31
CA SER A 58 19.83 10.35 -33.52
C SER A 58 19.39 8.95 -33.93
N GLN A 59 20.10 8.39 -34.90
CA GLN A 59 20.08 6.97 -35.18
C GLN A 59 20.75 6.26 -34.00
N ASP A 60 19.97 5.91 -32.97
CA ASP A 60 20.43 4.97 -31.95
C ASP A 60 20.03 3.56 -32.40
N ASN A 61 20.99 2.88 -33.02
CA ASN A 61 20.85 1.50 -33.41
C ASN A 61 20.92 0.66 -32.14
N THR A 62 19.86 -0.10 -31.86
CA THR A 62 19.65 -0.96 -30.67
C THR A 62 20.73 -2.03 -30.48
N ASN A 63 21.92 -1.61 -30.08
CA ASN A 63 22.97 -2.39 -29.44
C ASN A 63 23.48 -1.48 -28.32
N LEU A 64 22.88 -1.59 -27.12
CA LEU A 64 23.41 -0.91 -25.94
C LEU A 64 24.90 -1.26 -25.83
N SER A 65 25.76 -0.23 -25.86
CA SER A 65 27.17 -0.39 -25.54
C SER A 65 27.30 -1.15 -24.20
N PRO A 66 28.28 -2.05 -24.03
CA PRO A 66 28.55 -2.72 -22.76
C PRO A 66 28.65 -1.78 -21.56
N GLU A 67 28.94 -0.50 -21.80
CA GLU A 67 28.97 0.57 -20.80
C GLU A 67 27.56 1.03 -20.38
N GLY A 68 26.64 1.17 -21.34
CA GLY A 68 25.25 1.55 -21.09
C GLY A 68 24.50 0.51 -20.27
N GLU A 69 24.72 -0.79 -20.54
CA GLU A 69 24.15 -1.86 -19.72
C GLU A 69 24.64 -1.81 -18.26
N ARG A 70 25.90 -1.45 -18.03
CA ARG A 70 26.49 -1.34 -16.68
C ARG A 70 25.89 -0.17 -15.92
N GLN A 71 25.78 1.00 -16.56
CA GLN A 71 25.16 2.18 -15.95
C GLN A 71 23.68 1.93 -15.62
N PHE A 72 22.94 1.26 -16.51
CA PHE A 72 21.55 0.88 -16.26
C PHE A 72 21.42 -0.09 -15.08
N LYS A 73 22.30 -1.10 -14.99
CA LYS A 73 22.33 -2.02 -13.86
C LYS A 73 22.66 -1.32 -12.54
N GLN A 74 23.67 -0.44 -12.53
CA GLN A 74 24.04 0.34 -11.35
C GLN A 74 22.89 1.23 -10.87
N ALA A 75 22.21 1.93 -11.79
CA ALA A 75 21.06 2.77 -11.46
C ALA A 75 19.92 1.96 -10.82
N ILE A 76 19.65 0.74 -11.30
CA ILE A 76 18.66 -0.16 -10.70
C ILE A 76 19.10 -0.60 -9.29
N ASP A 77 20.37 -0.97 -9.13
CA ASP A 77 20.87 -1.49 -7.85
C ASP A 77 20.93 -0.41 -6.77
N ASP A 78 21.32 0.82 -7.12
CA ASP A 78 21.25 1.98 -6.22
C ASP A 78 19.81 2.24 -5.75
N LYS A 79 18.83 2.14 -6.67
CA LYS A 79 17.41 2.29 -6.33
C LYS A 79 16.89 1.15 -5.48
N LYS A 80 17.39 -0.08 -5.62
CA LYS A 80 17.05 -1.16 -4.69
C LYS A 80 17.56 -0.86 -3.28
N VAL A 81 18.77 -0.32 -3.13
CA VAL A 81 19.33 0.07 -1.82
C VAL A 81 18.47 1.13 -1.15
N GLU A 82 17.90 2.06 -1.93
CA GLU A 82 16.93 3.07 -1.45
C GLU A 82 15.54 2.51 -1.06
N GLY A 83 15.36 1.19 -1.16
CA GLY A 83 14.12 0.49 -0.81
C GLY A 83 13.06 0.47 -1.91
N TRP A 84 13.46 0.61 -3.18
CA TRP A 84 12.55 0.48 -4.32
C TRP A 84 12.49 -0.98 -4.79
N ASP A 85 11.28 -1.53 -4.93
CA ASP A 85 11.04 -2.90 -5.39
C ASP A 85 10.86 -2.93 -6.92
N VAL A 86 11.59 -3.82 -7.62
CA VAL A 86 11.55 -3.96 -9.08
C VAL A 86 10.35 -4.85 -9.46
N LYS A 87 9.28 -4.26 -10.03
CA LYS A 87 8.02 -4.99 -10.26
C LYS A 87 7.85 -5.58 -11.68
N SER A 88 8.47 -4.99 -12.72
CA SER A 88 8.39 -5.55 -14.08
C SER A 88 9.59 -5.14 -14.94
N ARG A 89 10.13 -6.10 -15.69
CA ARG A 89 11.19 -5.92 -16.70
C ARG A 89 10.56 -6.13 -18.07
N GLN A 90 10.12 -5.05 -18.71
CA GLN A 90 9.74 -5.07 -20.12
C GLN A 90 10.94 -4.61 -20.93
N GLY A 91 11.70 -5.56 -21.50
CA GLY A 91 12.78 -5.32 -22.45
C GLY A 91 13.86 -4.35 -21.96
N ASP A 92 13.67 -3.07 -22.26
CA ASP A 92 14.60 -1.96 -22.04
C ASP A 92 14.23 -1.03 -20.87
N ARG A 93 13.11 -1.29 -20.17
CA ARG A 93 12.65 -0.44 -19.04
C ARG A 93 12.29 -1.22 -17.79
N VAL A 94 12.58 -0.64 -16.63
CA VAL A 94 12.28 -1.20 -15.31
C VAL A 94 11.43 -0.21 -14.52
N VAL A 95 10.20 -0.62 -14.18
CA VAL A 95 9.32 0.15 -13.29
C VAL A 95 9.64 -0.23 -11.85
N LEU A 96 10.13 0.76 -11.10
CA LEU A 96 10.47 0.67 -9.68
C LEU A 96 9.30 1.23 -8.86
N VAL A 97 8.85 0.50 -7.84
CA VAL A 97 7.76 0.95 -6.96
C VAL A 97 8.28 1.04 -5.52
N LYS A 98 8.12 2.20 -4.87
CA LYS A 98 8.43 2.39 -3.45
C LYS A 98 7.13 2.44 -2.64
N ARG A 99 6.95 1.47 -1.75
CA ARG A 99 5.81 1.41 -0.83
C ARG A 99 6.19 2.16 0.46
N GLY A 100 5.66 3.36 0.64
CA GLY A 100 5.77 4.06 1.93
C GLY A 100 4.72 3.54 2.89
N PHE A 101 5.10 2.75 3.89
CA PHE A 101 4.25 2.61 5.08
C PHE A 101 4.24 3.97 5.78
N GLY A 102 3.05 4.47 6.12
CA GLY A 102 2.90 5.76 6.79
C GLY A 102 3.79 5.86 8.04
N SER A 103 4.08 7.08 8.48
CA SER A 103 4.96 7.32 9.64
C SER A 103 4.58 6.40 10.80
N LEU A 104 5.58 5.75 11.40
CA LEU A 104 5.38 4.93 12.61
C LEU A 104 4.66 5.73 13.70
N GLY A 105 4.90 7.05 13.76
CA GLY A 105 4.19 7.96 14.66
C GLY A 105 2.69 8.07 14.36
N SER A 106 2.28 8.06 13.08
CA SER A 106 0.86 8.06 12.70
C SER A 106 0.15 6.79 13.17
N HIS A 107 0.82 5.64 13.08
CA HIS A 107 0.26 4.39 13.61
C HIS A 107 0.10 4.43 15.13
N VAL A 108 1.09 4.95 15.86
CA VAL A 108 1.01 5.10 17.32
C VAL A 108 -0.11 6.07 17.73
N LEU A 109 -0.25 7.20 17.05
CA LEU A 109 -1.32 8.17 17.33
C LEU A 109 -2.71 7.56 17.12
N VAL A 110 -2.92 6.89 15.99
CA VAL A 110 -4.18 6.21 15.70
C VAL A 110 -4.46 5.14 16.76
N ALA A 111 -3.46 4.33 17.10
CA ALA A 111 -3.60 3.30 18.12
C ALA A 111 -4.00 3.87 19.50
N LEU A 112 -3.39 4.97 19.93
CA LEU A 112 -3.73 5.61 21.22
C LEU A 112 -5.15 6.17 21.21
N LEU A 113 -5.55 6.86 20.13
CA LEU A 113 -6.89 7.43 20.02
C LEU A 113 -7.97 6.35 19.99
N THR A 114 -7.76 5.26 19.25
CA THR A 114 -8.76 4.18 19.14
C THR A 114 -8.77 3.24 20.35
N ALA A 115 -7.60 2.96 20.95
CA ALA A 115 -7.54 2.10 22.14
C ALA A 115 -8.09 2.81 23.39
N TRP A 116 -7.76 4.09 23.58
CA TRP A 116 -8.29 4.86 24.70
C TRP A 116 -9.82 5.05 24.57
N TRP A 117 -10.33 5.35 23.38
CA TRP A 117 -11.77 5.49 23.16
C TRP A 117 -12.56 4.20 23.44
N THR A 118 -12.05 3.03 23.06
CA THR A 118 -12.77 1.75 23.27
C THR A 118 -12.80 1.35 24.75
N VAL A 119 -11.68 1.49 25.46
CA VAL A 119 -11.62 1.24 26.91
C VAL A 119 -12.49 2.24 27.68
N PHE A 120 -12.48 3.51 27.28
CA PHE A 120 -13.27 4.56 27.93
C PHE A 120 -14.78 4.35 27.73
N ILE A 121 -15.25 4.10 26.50
CA ILE A 121 -16.67 3.85 26.22
C ILE A 121 -17.15 2.60 26.98
N GLY A 122 -16.36 1.53 26.99
CA GLY A 122 -16.71 0.31 27.74
C GLY A 122 -16.96 0.60 29.23
N ASN A 123 -16.10 1.40 29.85
CA ASN A 123 -16.24 1.76 31.26
C ASN A 123 -17.45 2.67 31.52
N VAL A 124 -17.73 3.64 30.63
CA VAL A 124 -18.92 4.50 30.72
C VAL A 124 -20.21 3.69 30.59
N VAL A 125 -20.28 2.76 29.62
CA VAL A 125 -21.45 1.87 29.44
C VAL A 125 -21.64 0.99 30.66
N TYR A 126 -20.57 0.42 31.22
CA TYR A 126 -20.64 -0.37 32.44
C TYR A 126 -21.13 0.46 33.63
N ALA A 127 -20.59 1.66 33.83
CA ALA A 127 -21.03 2.56 34.89
C ALA A 127 -22.51 2.94 34.75
N ALA A 128 -22.98 3.21 33.53
CA ALA A 128 -24.38 3.47 33.26
C ALA A 128 -25.25 2.24 33.56
N TYR A 129 -24.85 1.05 33.11
CA TYR A 129 -25.56 -0.20 33.43
C TYR A 129 -25.71 -0.39 34.95
N LYS A 130 -24.61 -0.22 35.70
CA LYS A 130 -24.59 -0.35 37.16
C LYS A 130 -25.48 0.71 37.83
N TYR A 131 -25.43 1.95 37.36
CA TYR A 131 -26.22 3.04 37.91
C TYR A 131 -27.73 2.86 37.68
N PHE A 132 -28.13 2.40 36.49
CA PHE A 132 -29.54 2.28 36.14
C PHE A 132 -30.19 0.96 36.56
N ILE A 133 -29.42 -0.14 36.65
CA ILE A 133 -29.99 -1.47 36.89
C ILE A 133 -29.74 -1.97 38.32
N ASP A 134 -28.60 -1.65 38.93
CA ASP A 134 -28.27 -2.05 40.30
C ASP A 134 -28.68 -0.95 41.28
N THR A 135 -29.93 -0.99 41.74
CA THR A 135 -30.40 -0.13 42.84
C THR A 135 -30.37 -0.92 44.14
N ASP A 136 -29.39 -0.64 44.99
CA ASP A 136 -29.36 -1.17 46.36
C ASP A 136 -30.53 -0.62 47.17
N LYS A 137 -31.44 -1.50 47.59
CA LYS A 137 -32.63 -1.16 48.39
C LYS A 137 -32.34 -1.50 49.85
N MET A 138 -32.05 -0.48 50.65
CA MET A 138 -31.90 -0.58 52.09
C MET A 138 -33.26 -0.39 52.78
N VAL A 139 -33.70 -1.38 53.56
CA VAL A 139 -34.91 -1.28 54.39
C VAL A 139 -34.49 -1.06 55.84
N ILE A 140 -34.62 0.17 56.34
CA ILE A 140 -34.47 0.46 57.77
C ILE A 140 -35.77 0.11 58.49
N ARG A 141 -35.72 -0.82 59.44
CA ARG A 141 -36.86 -1.21 60.28
C ARG A 141 -36.73 -0.60 61.68
N LYS A 142 -37.84 -0.06 62.19
CA LYS A 142 -37.94 0.53 63.54
C LYS A 142 -37.65 -0.45 64.69
N SER A 143 -37.70 -1.76 64.44
CA SER A 143 -37.46 -2.80 65.47
C SER A 143 -36.00 -2.91 65.92
N GLU A 144 -35.06 -2.25 65.24
CA GLU A 144 -33.64 -2.23 65.61
C GLU A 144 -33.26 -1.03 66.52
N TYR A 145 -34.21 -0.15 66.83
CA TYR A 145 -34.04 1.00 67.73
C TYR A 145 -34.96 0.90 68.96
N GLN A 146 -35.12 -0.30 69.52
CA GLN A 146 -35.79 -0.54 70.80
C GLN A 146 -34.92 -1.34 71.76
#